data_AF-A0A836VIL2-F1
#
_entry.id   AF-A0A836VIL2-F1
#
_cell.length_a   1.000
_cell.length_b   1.000
_cell.length_c   1.000
_cell.angle_alpha   90.00
_cell.angle_beta   90.00
_cell.angle_gamma   90.00
#
_symmetry.space_group_name_H-M   'P 1'
#
loop_
_entity.id
_entity.type
_entity.pdbx_description
1 polymer ?
#
loop_
_entity_poly.entity_id
_entity_poly.type
_entity_poly.pdbx_seq_one_letter_code
_entity_poly.pdbx_strand_id
1 'polypeptide(L)'
;MDIFGTAGRLIIDMINHTVNNYVISKKKSLVYKQLTPKKLPAIKKIDEPIVNGLKYLLESMSKSKPSPCDGNQGYKSLELVVASLMSARKNKEMRLPLQSLDYVLSSK
;
A
#
# COMPACT_ATOMS: atom_id res chain seq x y z
N MET A 1 4.50 -8.50 4.36
CA MET A 1 4.20 -7.11 4.79
C MET A 1 3.53 -7.16 6.15
N ASP A 2 3.93 -6.31 7.08
CA ASP A 2 3.39 -6.25 8.44
C ASP A 2 2.90 -4.83 8.73
N ILE A 3 1.62 -4.71 9.07
CA ILE A 3 0.92 -3.43 9.22
C ILE A 3 0.44 -3.32 10.66
N PHE A 4 0.94 -2.32 11.37
CA PHE A 4 0.53 -2.00 12.73
C PHE A 4 -0.52 -0.88 12.72
N GLY A 5 -1.69 -1.16 13.29
CA GLY A 5 -2.74 -0.18 13.50
C GLY A 5 -3.02 0.02 14.99
N THR A 6 -3.77 1.07 15.32
CA THR A 6 -4.18 1.35 16.71
C THR A 6 -5.11 0.28 17.30
N ALA A 7 -5.83 -0.45 16.45
CA ALA A 7 -6.80 -1.47 16.85
C ALA A 7 -6.31 -2.92 16.66
N GLY A 8 -5.12 -3.12 16.09
CA GLY A 8 -4.66 -4.45 15.71
C GLY A 8 -3.42 -4.48 14.81
N ARG A 9 -3.12 -5.65 14.29
CA ARG A 9 -1.98 -5.92 13.40
C ARG A 9 -2.43 -6.82 12.27
N LEU A 10 -1.98 -6.52 11.05
CA LEU A 10 -2.26 -7.32 9.86
C LEU A 10 -0.94 -7.78 9.24
N ILE A 11 -0.78 -9.10 9.12
CA ILE A 11 0.38 -9.72 8.49
C ILE A 11 -0.08 -10.30 7.15
N ILE A 12 0.48 -9.78 6.07
CA ILE A 12 0.19 -10.21 4.69
C ILE A 12 1.43 -10.93 4.17
N ASP A 13 1.29 -12.22 3.91
CA ASP A 13 2.28 -13.01 3.20
C ASP A 13 1.86 -13.09 1.72
N MET A 14 2.57 -12.34 0.89
CA MET A 14 2.30 -12.30 -0.56
C MET A 14 2.85 -13.53 -1.29
N ILE A 15 3.80 -14.28 -0.70
CA ILE A 15 4.40 -15.48 -1.30
C ILE A 15 3.46 -16.67 -1.05
N ASN A 16 3.02 -16.86 0.19
CA ASN A 16 2.13 -17.94 0.58
C ASN A 16 0.65 -17.58 0.41
N HIS A 17 0.34 -16.37 -0.07
CA HIS A 17 -1.01 -15.83 -0.22
C HIS A 17 -1.86 -15.94 1.06
N THR A 18 -1.24 -15.70 2.23
CA THR A 18 -1.94 -15.74 3.52
C THR A 18 -2.09 -14.36 4.13
N VAL A 19 -3.17 -14.18 4.88
CA VAL A 19 -3.44 -12.94 5.63
C VAL A 19 -3.82 -13.31 7.05
N ASN A 20 -2.98 -12.93 8.01
CA ASN A 20 -3.24 -13.11 9.43
C ASN A 20 -3.64 -11.77 10.05
N ASN A 21 -4.85 -11.71 10.58
CA ASN A 21 -5.40 -10.53 11.22
C ASN A 21 -5.48 -10.73 12.73
N TYR A 22 -4.98 -9.75 13.49
CA TYR A 22 -4.99 -9.75 14.95
C TYR A 22 -5.68 -8.50 15.47
N VAL A 23 -6.56 -8.69 16.45
CA VAL A 23 -7.25 -7.58 17.13
C VAL A 23 -6.92 -7.58 18.61
N ILE A 24 -7.00 -6.40 19.22
CA ILE A 24 -6.80 -6.24 20.66
C ILE A 24 -7.91 -6.98 21.42
N SER A 25 -7.52 -7.91 22.29
CA SER A 25 -8.41 -8.66 23.16
C SER A 25 -9.16 -7.74 24.11
N LYS A 26 -10.47 -7.98 24.25
CA LYS A 26 -11.32 -7.29 25.23
C LYS A 26 -11.29 -7.95 26.62
N LYS A 27 -10.66 -9.12 26.76
CA LYS A 27 -10.57 -9.82 28.05
C LYS A 27 -9.70 -9.01 29.02
N LYS A 28 -10.12 -8.89 30.28
CA LYS A 28 -9.31 -8.27 31.34
C LYS A 28 -8.01 -9.07 31.47
N SER A 29 -6.89 -8.36 31.41
CA SER A 29 -5.53 -8.89 31.56
C SER A 29 -4.82 -8.06 32.62
N LEU A 30 -3.95 -8.68 33.40
CA LEU A 30 -3.39 -8.12 34.64
C LEU A 30 -2.37 -6.99 34.39
N VAL A 31 -1.74 -6.91 33.22
CA VAL A 31 -0.65 -5.94 32.95
C VAL A 31 -0.68 -5.35 31.54
N TYR A 32 -0.97 -6.14 30.50
CA TYR A 32 -1.01 -5.67 29.10
C TYR A 32 -2.17 -6.28 28.33
N LYS A 33 -2.73 -5.52 27.38
CA LYS A 33 -3.70 -6.05 26.41
C LYS A 33 -2.98 -6.97 25.42
N GLN A 34 -3.58 -8.11 25.11
CA GLN A 34 -3.03 -9.10 24.19
C GLN A 34 -3.69 -9.02 22.82
N LEU A 35 -2.95 -9.35 21.77
CA LEU A 35 -3.51 -9.54 20.43
C LEU A 35 -4.07 -10.96 20.28
N THR A 36 -5.26 -11.07 19.71
CA THR A 36 -5.91 -12.36 19.43
C THR A 36 -6.22 -12.48 17.95
N PRO A 37 -6.01 -13.65 17.33
CA PRO A 37 -6.33 -13.86 15.92
C PRO A 37 -7.82 -13.66 15.67
N LYS A 38 -8.15 -12.95 14.58
CA LYS A 38 -9.52 -12.74 14.12
C LYS A 38 -9.61 -13.17 12.67
N LYS A 39 -10.47 -14.15 12.38
CA LYS A 39 -10.75 -14.57 11.00
C LYS A 39 -11.31 -13.38 10.21
N LEU A 40 -10.74 -13.14 9.04
CA LEU A 40 -11.31 -12.24 8.05
C LEU A 40 -12.49 -12.95 7.35
N PRO A 41 -13.49 -12.20 6.86
CA PRO A 41 -14.55 -12.79 6.04
C PRO A 41 -13.93 -13.47 4.81
N ALA A 42 -14.58 -14.55 4.35
CA ALA A 42 -14.18 -15.22 3.13
C ALA A 42 -14.23 -14.22 1.96
N ILE A 43 -13.08 -14.03 1.31
CA ILE A 43 -12.96 -13.12 0.17
C ILE A 43 -13.44 -13.87 -1.07
N LYS A 44 -14.25 -13.22 -1.91
CA LYS A 44 -14.64 -13.77 -3.22
C LYS A 44 -13.39 -13.99 -4.07
N LYS A 45 -13.47 -14.95 -5.00
CA LYS A 45 -12.41 -15.17 -5.98
C LYS A 45 -12.19 -13.86 -6.77
N ILE A 46 -10.98 -13.33 -6.68
CA ILE A 46 -10.56 -12.13 -7.40
C ILE A 46 -9.84 -12.62 -8.67
N ASP A 47 -10.05 -11.94 -9.79
CA ASP A 47 -9.29 -12.23 -11.02
C ASP A 47 -7.79 -12.07 -10.77
N GLU A 48 -6.95 -12.70 -11.61
CA GLU A 48 -5.50 -12.54 -11.50
C GLU A 48 -5.10 -11.06 -11.51
N PRO A 49 -4.10 -10.63 -10.71
CA PRO A 49 -3.78 -9.21 -10.55
C PRO A 49 -3.53 -8.47 -11.88
N ILE A 50 -2.87 -9.13 -12.84
CA ILE A 50 -2.58 -8.57 -14.18
C ILE A 50 -3.87 -8.37 -14.98
N VAL A 51 -4.75 -9.37 -14.96
CA VAL A 51 -6.05 -9.31 -15.65
C VAL A 51 -6.91 -8.19 -15.08
N ASN A 52 -6.94 -8.04 -13.75
CA ASN A 52 -7.61 -6.92 -13.09
C ASN A 52 -7.00 -5.57 -13.46
N GLY A 53 -5.66 -5.48 -13.51
CA GLY A 53 -4.97 -4.25 -13.93
C GLY A 53 -5.39 -3.81 -15.34
N LEU A 54 -5.42 -4.74 -16.30
CA LEU A 54 -5.87 -4.46 -17.67
C LEU A 54 -7.34 -4.05 -17.72
N LYS A 55 -8.19 -4.72 -16.95
CA LYS A 55 -9.62 -4.39 -16.86
C LYS A 55 -9.83 -2.97 -16.32
N TYR A 56 -9.15 -2.59 -15.23
CA TYR A 56 -9.24 -1.24 -14.69
C TYR A 56 -8.74 -0.18 -15.68
N LEU A 57 -7.68 -0.46 -16.43
CA LEU A 57 -7.21 0.43 -17.48
C LEU A 57 -8.28 0.67 -18.55
N LEU A 58 -8.85 -0.40 -19.12
CA LEU A 58 -9.90 -0.31 -20.13
C LEU A 58 -11.18 0.38 -19.60
N GLU A 59 -11.57 0.11 -18.35
CA GLU A 59 -12.70 0.78 -17.70
C GLU A 59 -12.45 2.28 -17.52
N SER A 60 -11.23 2.67 -17.13
CA SER A 60 -10.87 4.09 -16.96
C SER A 60 -10.92 4.86 -18.28
N MET A 61 -10.47 4.23 -19.38
CA MET A 61 -10.50 4.81 -20.72
C MET A 61 -11.93 4.94 -21.26
N SER A 62 -12.78 3.95 -21.00
CA SER A 62 -14.15 3.88 -21.56
C SER A 62 -15.18 4.70 -20.80
N LYS A 63 -15.03 4.89 -19.48
CA LYS A 63 -16.05 5.49 -18.61
C LYS A 63 -15.62 6.82 -17.97
N SER A 64 -14.48 7.39 -18.38
CA SER A 64 -13.87 8.57 -17.76
C SER A 64 -13.75 8.46 -16.24
N LYS A 65 -13.54 7.24 -15.73
CA LYS A 65 -13.32 6.98 -14.30
C LYS A 65 -11.82 7.06 -14.01
N PRO A 66 -11.40 7.62 -12.87
CA PRO A 66 -10.00 7.64 -12.50
C PRO A 66 -9.47 6.21 -12.35
N SER A 67 -8.29 5.95 -12.91
CA SER A 67 -7.56 4.70 -12.70
C SER A 67 -7.12 4.59 -11.23
N PRO A 68 -7.09 3.39 -10.64
CA PRO A 68 -6.55 3.18 -9.29
C PRO A 68 -5.09 3.64 -9.12
N CYS A 69 -4.32 3.66 -10.22
CA CYS A 69 -2.96 4.18 -10.27
C CYS A 69 -2.76 4.95 -11.57
N ASP A 70 -2.23 6.17 -11.49
CA ASP A 70 -1.92 7.04 -12.62
C ASP A 70 -0.43 7.42 -12.65
N GLY A 71 -0.05 8.27 -13.60
CA GLY A 71 1.33 8.73 -13.73
C GLY A 71 1.86 9.44 -12.48
N ASN A 72 1.02 10.18 -11.75
CA ASN A 72 1.43 10.90 -10.54
C ASN A 72 1.80 9.94 -9.41
N GLN A 73 1.02 8.87 -9.21
CA GLN A 73 1.36 7.83 -8.24
C GLN A 73 2.65 7.09 -8.64
N GLY A 74 2.84 6.86 -9.94
CA GLY A 74 4.08 6.31 -10.50
C GLY A 74 5.29 7.19 -10.19
N TYR A 75 5.21 8.49 -10.44
CA TYR A 75 6.29 9.44 -10.16
C TYR A 75 6.65 9.52 -8.67
N LYS A 76 5.65 9.59 -7.77
CA LYS A 76 5.90 9.59 -6.32
C LYS A 76 6.59 8.30 -5.85
N SER A 77 6.17 7.16 -6.38
CA SER A 77 6.78 5.87 -6.06
C SER A 77 8.22 5.81 -6.56
N LEU A 78 8.50 6.32 -7.76
CA LEU A 78 9.86 6.40 -8.30
C LEU A 78 10.75 7.34 -7.49
N GLU A 79 10.24 8.49 -7.08
CA GLU A 79 10.95 9.45 -6.23
C GLU A 79 11.39 8.80 -4.91
N LEU A 80 10.50 8.04 -4.25
CA LEU A 80 10.80 7.28 -3.05
C LEU A 80 11.93 6.25 -3.27
N VAL A 81 11.91 5.53 -4.40
CA VAL A 81 12.97 4.57 -4.75
C VAL A 81 14.31 5.27 -4.94
N VAL A 82 14.33 6.37 -5.69
CA VAL A 82 15.54 7.19 -5.91
C VAL A 82 16.07 7.73 -4.57
N ALA A 83 15.20 8.29 -3.73
CA ALA A 83 15.56 8.79 -2.42
C ALA A 83 16.18 7.70 -1.53
N SER A 84 15.59 6.50 -1.56
CA SER A 84 16.10 5.35 -0.81
C SER A 84 17.49 4.92 -1.27
N LEU A 85 17.73 4.88 -2.59
CA LEU A 85 19.05 4.58 -3.16
C LEU A 85 20.08 5.67 -2.82
N MET A 86 19.70 6.93 -2.85
CA MET A 86 20.57 8.05 -2.46
C MET A 86 20.91 7.99 -0.97
N SER A 87 19.92 7.72 -0.12
CA SER A 87 20.08 7.54 1.33
C SER A 87 21.08 6.42 1.62
N ALA A 88 20.90 5.26 1.01
CA ALA A 88 21.77 4.11 1.19
C ALA A 88 23.22 4.40 0.76
N ARG A 89 23.43 5.07 -0.38
CA ARG A 89 24.77 5.44 -0.87
C ARG A 89 25.48 6.46 0.02
N LYS A 90 24.74 7.43 0.56
CA LYS A 90 25.31 8.53 1.35
C LYS A 90 25.31 8.26 2.85
N ASN A 91 24.60 7.22 3.30
CA ASN A 91 24.28 6.95 4.69
C ASN A 91 23.69 8.18 5.40
N LYS A 92 22.72 8.84 4.75
CA LYS A 92 22.09 10.07 5.25
C LYS A 92 20.60 10.05 4.98
N GLU A 93 19.84 10.65 5.90
CA GLU A 93 18.41 10.89 5.72
C GLU A 93 18.17 11.77 4.49
N MET A 94 17.18 11.39 3.67
CA MET A 94 16.75 12.15 2.50
C MET A 94 15.35 12.70 2.78
N ARG A 95 15.17 14.02 2.59
CA ARG A 95 13.86 14.65 2.71
C ARG A 95 13.13 14.59 1.38
N LEU A 96 11.82 14.33 1.45
CA LEU A 96 10.92 14.37 0.31
C LEU A 96 10.06 15.64 0.34
N PRO A 97 9.69 16.20 -0.83
CA PRO A 97 10.10 15.75 -2.17
C PRO A 97 11.58 16.04 -2.46
N LEU A 98 12.21 15.24 -3.33
CA LEU A 98 13.61 15.39 -3.77
C LEU A 98 13.82 16.62 -4.65
N GLN A 99 12.79 16.99 -5.42
CA GLN A 99 12.73 18.22 -6.21
C GLN A 99 11.33 18.84 -6.02
N SER A 100 11.25 20.16 -5.83
CA SER A 100 9.96 20.86 -5.94
C SER A 100 9.50 20.75 -7.40
N LEU A 101 8.52 19.88 -7.65
CA LEU A 101 7.90 19.75 -8.96
C LEU A 101 6.99 20.97 -9.18
N ASP A 102 7.54 22.10 -9.60
CA ASP A 102 6.79 23.23 -10.17
C ASP A 102 6.31 22.94 -11.61
N TYR A 103 6.25 21.67 -12.01
CA TYR A 103 5.80 21.28 -13.33
C TYR A 103 4.27 21.23 -13.37
N VAL A 104 3.68 22.34 -13.80
CA VAL A 104 2.33 22.34 -14.35
C VAL A 104 2.38 21.54 -15.65
N LEU A 105 1.96 20.28 -15.62
CA LEU A 105 1.64 19.54 -16.84
C LEU A 105 0.36 20.13 -17.45
N SER A 106 0.51 21.24 -18.19
CA SER A 106 -0.55 21.75 -19.05
C SER A 106 -0.59 20.90 -20.31
N SER A 107 -1.51 19.93 -20.37
CA SER A 107 -1.98 19.43 -21.66
C SER A 107 -2.90 20.49 -22.25
N LYS A 108 -2.60 20.93 -23.48
CA LYS A 108 -3.59 21.59 -24.33
C LYS A 108 -4.71 20.62 -24.67
#